data_AF-A0AAU7AJJ4-F1
#
_entry.id   AF-A0AAU7AJJ4-F1
#
_cell.length_a   1.000
_cell.length_b   1.000
_cell.length_c   1.000
_cell.angle_alpha   90.00
_cell.angle_beta   90.00
_cell.angle_gamma   90.00
#
_symmetry.space_group_name_H-M   'P 1'
#
loop_
_entity.id
_entity.type
_entity.pdbx_description
1 polymer ?
#
loop_
_entity_poly.entity_id
_entity_poly.type
_entity_poly.pdbx_seq_one_letter_code
_entity_poly.pdbx_strand_id
1 'polypeptide(L)'
;MDKEIKQHVIRAEPEIISRLKRSEFYSDAFTLKMTIASHNFQYTVMVPYFPRSFGAAYPFFNYAFIAPIDAQTGEIIAGARTKLQPATPSLEDVIAHEGIHLMVNKALGSVKARFLPTWKYEGYAEHISPPKHRDAKKMLADFCGDTLEDSASSDYFLYRLAVGHLMEAKGMKGRDVFESELEFSDVLSEVKSLRCL
;
A
#
# COMPACT_ATOMS: atom_id res chain seq x y z
N MET A 1 2.76 -30.50 18.05
CA MET A 1 3.10 -31.04 16.71
C MET A 1 3.75 -29.90 15.95
N ASP A 2 5.08 -29.78 16.09
CA ASP A 2 5.87 -28.74 15.44
C ASP A 2 5.88 -29.00 13.94
N LYS A 3 5.04 -28.28 13.20
CA LYS A 3 5.26 -28.15 11.76
C LYS A 3 6.43 -27.21 11.59
N GLU A 4 7.52 -27.75 11.07
CA GLU A 4 8.69 -27.00 10.59
C GLU A 4 8.20 -25.80 9.77
N ILE A 5 8.49 -24.58 10.23
CA ILE A 5 8.25 -23.37 9.44
C ILE A 5 9.26 -23.42 8.31
N LYS A 6 8.83 -23.89 7.14
CA LYS A 6 9.68 -23.88 5.94
C LYS A 6 9.96 -22.44 5.55
N GLN A 7 11.16 -21.98 5.86
CA GLN A 7 11.65 -20.70 5.41
C GLN A 7 12.14 -20.85 3.96
N HIS A 8 11.46 -20.19 3.04
CA HIS A 8 11.88 -20.11 1.65
C HIS A 8 12.49 -18.74 1.40
N VAL A 9 13.79 -18.69 1.10
CA VAL A 9 14.42 -17.49 0.57
C VAL A 9 14.25 -17.52 -0.94
N ILE A 10 13.31 -16.74 -1.44
CA ILE A 10 13.07 -16.60 -2.88
C ILE A 10 13.62 -15.25 -3.35
N ARG A 11 14.19 -15.23 -4.56
CA ARG A 11 14.45 -13.97 -5.24
C ARG A 11 13.10 -13.39 -5.62
N ALA A 12 12.81 -12.16 -5.21
CA ALA A 12 11.60 -11.47 -5.60
C ALA A 12 11.50 -11.39 -7.13
N GLU A 13 10.28 -11.47 -7.66
CA GLU A 13 10.06 -11.36 -9.10
C GLU A 13 10.55 -10.00 -9.62
N PRO A 14 11.06 -9.93 -10.87
CA PRO A 14 11.59 -8.70 -11.45
C PRO A 14 10.61 -7.53 -11.41
N GLU A 15 9.32 -7.79 -11.53
CA GLU A 15 8.28 -6.77 -11.48
C GLU A 15 8.14 -6.13 -10.08
N ILE A 16 8.16 -6.94 -9.02
CA ILE A 16 8.14 -6.42 -7.64
C ILE A 16 9.37 -5.54 -7.43
N ILE A 17 10.54 -6.00 -7.86
CA ILE A 17 11.79 -5.24 -7.73
C ILE A 17 11.71 -3.91 -8.48
N SER A 18 11.18 -3.90 -9.70
CA SER A 18 11.08 -2.66 -10.50
C SER A 18 10.15 -1.64 -9.85
N ARG A 19 9.04 -2.08 -9.24
CA ARG A 19 8.14 -1.22 -8.45
C ARG A 19 8.82 -0.66 -7.21
N LEU A 20 9.48 -1.51 -6.42
CA LEU A 20 10.19 -1.08 -5.21
C LEU A 20 11.30 -0.06 -5.52
N LYS A 21 12.01 -0.22 -6.65
CA LYS A 21 13.07 0.69 -7.12
C LYS A 21 12.60 2.12 -7.41
N ARG A 22 11.29 2.33 -7.57
CA ARG A 22 10.74 3.69 -7.74
C ARG A 22 10.73 4.48 -6.43
N SER A 23 10.79 3.81 -5.28
CA SER A 23 10.90 4.47 -3.98
C SER A 23 12.27 5.10 -3.82
N GLU A 24 12.33 6.35 -3.35
CA GLU A 24 13.61 6.97 -3.00
C GLU A 24 14.29 6.28 -1.81
N PHE A 25 13.53 5.51 -1.02
CA PHE A 25 14.02 4.76 0.13
C PHE A 25 14.53 3.37 -0.26
N TYR A 26 14.53 3.04 -1.56
CA TYR A 26 15.05 1.78 -2.06
C TYR A 26 16.55 1.64 -1.81
N SER A 27 16.96 0.43 -1.44
CA SER A 27 18.36 0.04 -1.32
C SER A 27 18.50 -1.41 -1.77
N ASP A 28 19.55 -1.74 -2.53
CA ASP A 28 19.83 -3.13 -2.91
C ASP A 28 20.10 -4.03 -1.69
N ALA A 29 20.42 -3.45 -0.53
CA ALA A 29 20.56 -4.15 0.75
C ALA A 29 19.22 -4.30 1.51
N PHE A 30 18.10 -3.88 0.94
CA PHE A 30 16.78 -4.08 1.54
C PHE A 30 16.37 -5.55 1.46
N THR A 31 15.95 -6.11 2.59
CA THR A 31 15.39 -7.46 2.67
C THR A 31 13.98 -7.37 3.22
N LEU A 32 13.03 -7.89 2.46
CA LEU A 32 11.65 -8.00 2.87
C LEU A 32 11.42 -9.39 3.50
N LYS A 33 11.05 -9.43 4.78
CA LYS A 33 10.59 -10.67 5.42
C LYS A 33 9.07 -10.69 5.41
N MET A 34 8.47 -11.81 5.02
CA MET A 34 7.03 -11.92 5.01
C MET A 34 6.57 -13.34 5.35
N THR A 35 5.34 -13.45 5.84
CA THR A 35 4.61 -14.72 5.90
C THR A 35 3.25 -14.55 5.27
N ILE A 36 2.90 -15.49 4.40
CA ILE A 36 1.56 -15.65 3.86
C ILE A 36 0.80 -16.58 4.80
N ALA A 37 -0.33 -16.13 5.33
CA ALA A 37 -1.16 -16.95 6.20
C ALA A 37 -1.73 -18.15 5.43
N SER A 38 -1.82 -19.32 6.08
CA SER A 38 -2.41 -20.51 5.47
C SER A 38 -3.95 -20.47 5.45
N HIS A 39 -4.58 -19.69 6.34
CA HIS A 39 -6.02 -19.51 6.41
C HIS A 39 -6.40 -18.24 7.18
N ASN A 40 -7.65 -17.76 7.00
CA ASN A 40 -8.12 -16.49 7.57
C ASN A 40 -8.04 -16.43 9.10
N PHE A 41 -8.30 -17.54 9.80
CA PHE A 41 -8.18 -17.56 11.26
C PHE A 41 -6.74 -17.26 11.73
N GLN A 42 -5.71 -17.80 11.05
CA GLN A 42 -4.32 -17.48 11.36
C GLN A 42 -4.04 -16.01 11.11
N TYR A 43 -4.52 -15.46 9.99
CA TYR A 43 -4.36 -14.05 9.68
C TYR A 43 -4.98 -13.14 10.74
N THR A 44 -6.23 -13.39 11.13
CA THR A 44 -6.94 -12.62 12.16
C THR A 44 -6.22 -12.63 13.51
N VAL A 45 -5.62 -13.77 13.90
CA VAL A 45 -4.85 -13.88 15.14
C VAL A 45 -3.55 -13.09 15.07
N MET A 46 -2.83 -13.14 13.95
CA MET A 46 -1.53 -12.47 13.80
C MET A 46 -1.69 -10.97 13.51
N VAL A 47 -2.80 -10.56 12.89
CA VAL A 47 -3.13 -9.18 12.49
C VAL A 47 -4.43 -8.70 13.17
N PRO A 48 -4.47 -8.60 14.51
CA PRO A 48 -5.71 -8.34 15.25
C PRO A 48 -6.27 -6.93 15.05
N TYR A 49 -5.44 -5.95 14.71
CA TYR A 49 -5.86 -4.56 14.49
C TYR A 49 -6.44 -4.32 13.09
N PHE A 50 -6.09 -5.17 12.11
CA PHE A 50 -6.53 -5.05 10.72
C PHE A 50 -6.93 -6.41 10.13
N PRO A 51 -7.84 -7.17 10.77
CA PRO A 51 -8.11 -8.57 10.42
C PRO A 51 -8.77 -8.76 9.04
N ARG A 52 -9.13 -7.65 8.39
CA ARG A 52 -9.81 -7.55 7.10
C ARG A 52 -8.93 -6.97 5.98
N SER A 53 -7.68 -6.64 6.29
CA SER A 53 -6.70 -6.15 5.32
C SER A 53 -6.14 -7.29 4.45
N PHE A 54 -5.52 -6.93 3.33
CA PHE A 54 -4.82 -7.88 2.45
C PHE A 54 -3.39 -8.18 2.92
N GLY A 55 -2.81 -7.28 3.70
CA GLY A 55 -1.52 -7.43 4.34
C GLY A 55 -1.35 -6.40 5.46
N ALA A 56 -0.33 -6.61 6.28
CA ALA A 56 0.09 -5.66 7.30
C ALA A 56 1.60 -5.73 7.53
N ALA A 57 2.29 -4.62 7.34
CA ALA A 57 3.66 -4.43 7.78
C ALA A 57 3.74 -4.29 9.31
N TYR A 58 4.75 -4.95 9.88
CA TYR A 58 5.21 -4.85 11.27
C TYR A 58 6.64 -4.29 11.25
N PRO A 59 6.77 -2.95 11.19
CA PRO A 59 8.06 -2.33 10.95
C PRO A 59 9.14 -2.63 11.97
N PHE A 60 8.75 -2.80 13.24
CA PHE A 60 9.69 -3.13 14.31
C PHE A 60 10.45 -4.45 14.05
N PHE A 61 9.83 -5.40 13.36
CA PHE A 61 10.44 -6.69 13.01
C PHE A 61 10.92 -6.75 11.56
N ASN A 62 10.81 -5.65 10.81
CA ASN A 62 11.03 -5.59 9.36
C ASN A 62 10.32 -6.74 8.62
N TYR A 63 9.03 -6.88 8.91
CA TYR A 63 8.26 -8.07 8.59
C TYR A 63 6.87 -7.71 8.09
N ALA A 64 6.30 -8.45 7.15
CA ALA A 64 4.91 -8.31 6.72
C ALA A 64 4.12 -9.61 6.88
N PHE A 65 2.89 -9.53 7.36
CA PHE A 65 1.93 -10.63 7.27
C PHE A 65 1.00 -10.38 6.10
N ILE A 66 0.84 -11.38 5.23
CA ILE A 66 -0.04 -11.33 4.07
C ILE A 66 -1.22 -12.28 4.32
N ALA A 67 -2.42 -11.85 3.93
CA ALA A 67 -3.60 -12.69 4.00
C ALA A 67 -3.45 -13.95 3.11
N PRO A 68 -4.25 -15.01 3.34
CA PRO A 68 -4.13 -16.23 2.56
C PRO A 68 -4.29 -15.97 1.07
N ILE A 69 -3.64 -16.79 0.24
CA ILE A 69 -3.73 -16.70 -1.22
C ILE A 69 -4.52 -17.87 -1.78
N ASP A 70 -5.23 -17.64 -2.88
CA ASP A 70 -5.72 -18.71 -3.73
C ASP A 70 -4.55 -19.23 -4.58
N ALA A 71 -4.19 -20.50 -4.40
CA ALA A 71 -3.04 -21.08 -5.08
C ALA A 71 -3.24 -21.23 -6.60
N GLN A 72 -4.47 -21.18 -7.10
CA GLN A 72 -4.77 -21.30 -8.53
C GLN A 72 -4.75 -19.95 -9.22
N THR A 73 -5.24 -18.89 -8.56
CA THR A 73 -5.35 -17.56 -9.17
C THR A 73 -4.24 -16.59 -8.74
N GLY A 74 -3.54 -16.87 -7.63
CA GLY A 74 -2.55 -15.96 -7.05
C GLY A 74 -3.18 -14.76 -6.33
N GLU A 75 -4.50 -14.71 -6.21
CA GLU A 75 -5.24 -13.61 -5.57
C GLU A 75 -5.27 -13.75 -4.05
N ILE A 76 -5.35 -12.61 -3.35
CA ILE A 76 -5.48 -12.58 -1.90
C ILE A 76 -6.91 -12.90 -1.44
N ILE A 77 -7.08 -13.97 -0.67
CA ILE A 77 -8.32 -14.33 0.00
C ILE A 77 -8.39 -13.59 1.35
N ALA A 78 -8.63 -12.28 1.35
CA ALA A 78 -8.93 -11.58 2.59
C ALA A 78 -10.37 -11.87 3.05
N GLY A 79 -10.59 -11.91 4.37
CA GLY A 79 -11.91 -12.09 4.98
C GLY A 79 -12.91 -10.94 4.73
N ALA A 80 -12.58 -9.98 3.87
CA ALA A 80 -13.33 -8.76 3.59
C ALA A 80 -13.70 -8.58 2.12
N ARG A 81 -14.00 -9.67 1.39
CA ARG A 81 -14.79 -9.55 0.15
C ARG A 81 -16.15 -8.94 0.49
N THR A 82 -16.24 -7.62 0.48
CA THR A 82 -17.50 -6.88 0.49
C THR A 82 -17.90 -6.64 -0.96
N LYS A 83 -19.19 -6.43 -1.22
CA LYS A 83 -19.68 -6.02 -2.54
C LYS A 83 -19.03 -4.73 -3.07
N LEU A 84 -18.35 -3.96 -2.20
CA LEU A 84 -17.74 -2.66 -2.45
C LEU A 84 -16.24 -2.74 -2.81
N GLN A 85 -15.63 -3.93 -2.79
CA GLN A 85 -14.27 -4.17 -3.29
C GLN A 85 -14.32 -5.28 -4.35
N PRO A 86 -14.79 -4.98 -5.57
CA PRO A 86 -15.04 -6.00 -6.58
C PRO A 86 -13.75 -6.64 -7.14
N ALA A 87 -12.61 -5.96 -7.02
CA ALA A 87 -11.33 -6.44 -7.53
C ALA A 87 -10.35 -6.67 -6.37
N THR A 88 -9.76 -7.87 -6.35
CA THR A 88 -8.80 -8.29 -5.33
C THR A 88 -7.40 -7.89 -5.79
N PRO A 89 -6.53 -7.33 -4.93
CA PRO A 89 -5.13 -7.13 -5.28
C PRO A 89 -4.45 -8.48 -5.52
N SER A 90 -3.51 -8.49 -6.46
CA SER A 90 -2.61 -9.63 -6.63
C SER A 90 -1.61 -9.71 -5.48
N LEU A 91 -0.95 -10.85 -5.33
CA LEU A 91 0.12 -11.01 -4.33
C LEU A 91 1.26 -9.99 -4.56
N GLU A 92 1.61 -9.71 -5.82
CA GLU A 92 2.66 -8.76 -6.19
C GLU A 92 2.28 -7.33 -5.81
N ASP A 93 1.00 -6.95 -5.98
CA ASP A 93 0.48 -5.65 -5.53
C ASP A 93 0.69 -5.47 -4.02
N VAL A 94 0.31 -6.47 -3.22
CA VAL A 94 0.45 -6.42 -1.75
C VAL A 94 1.92 -6.44 -1.33
N ILE A 95 2.74 -7.31 -1.92
CA ILE A 95 4.17 -7.38 -1.59
C ILE A 95 4.87 -6.05 -1.87
N ALA A 96 4.58 -5.43 -3.01
CA ALA A 96 5.19 -4.16 -3.36
C ALA A 96 4.72 -3.03 -2.42
N HIS A 97 3.43 -3.00 -2.07
CA HIS A 97 2.86 -2.04 -1.13
C HIS A 97 3.48 -2.15 0.27
N GLU A 98 3.46 -3.35 0.87
CA GLU A 98 4.03 -3.58 2.19
C GLU A 98 5.56 -3.42 2.22
N GLY A 99 6.23 -3.73 1.10
CA GLY A 99 7.66 -3.49 0.93
C GLY A 99 8.00 -2.00 1.03
N ILE A 100 7.19 -1.11 0.44
CA ILE A 100 7.39 0.34 0.54
C ILE A 100 7.23 0.82 1.97
N HIS A 101 6.20 0.36 2.67
CA HIS A 101 6.00 0.63 4.09
C HIS A 101 7.23 0.31 4.92
N LEU A 102 7.80 -0.87 4.72
CA LEU A 102 9.00 -1.29 5.44
C LEU A 102 10.26 -0.47 5.06
N MET A 103 10.41 -0.08 3.80
CA MET A 103 11.50 0.83 3.37
C MET A 103 11.37 2.21 4.02
N VAL A 104 10.16 2.79 4.01
CA VAL A 104 9.87 4.09 4.65
C VAL A 104 10.18 4.02 6.15
N ASN A 105 9.73 2.96 6.83
CA ASN A 105 10.02 2.78 8.24
C ASN A 105 11.51 2.64 8.54
N LYS A 106 12.25 1.88 7.71
CA LYS A 106 13.70 1.74 7.86
C LYS A 106 14.41 3.09 7.68
N ALA A 107 13.93 3.93 6.77
CA ALA A 107 14.55 5.21 6.45
C ALA A 107 14.20 6.35 7.42
N LEU A 108 12.98 6.36 7.98
CA LEU A 108 12.51 7.40 8.91
C LEU A 108 12.60 6.99 10.38
N GLY A 109 12.76 5.69 10.64
CA GLY A 109 12.61 5.08 11.96
C GLY A 109 11.14 4.77 12.29
N SER A 110 10.90 3.63 12.92
CA SER A 110 9.54 3.12 13.19
C SER A 110 8.69 4.06 14.03
N VAL A 111 9.30 4.84 14.92
CA VAL A 111 8.58 5.83 15.75
C VAL A 111 8.04 6.96 14.88
N LYS A 112 8.88 7.59 14.05
CA LYS A 112 8.44 8.70 13.18
C LYS A 112 7.38 8.21 12.19
N ALA A 113 7.60 7.04 11.57
CA ALA A 113 6.68 6.46 10.61
C ALA A 113 5.29 6.16 11.20
N ARG A 114 5.22 5.71 12.47
CA ARG A 114 3.96 5.44 13.20
C ARG A 114 3.04 6.67 13.31
N PHE A 115 3.62 7.87 13.34
CA PHE A 115 2.90 9.14 13.51
C PHE A 115 2.69 9.90 12.19
N LEU A 116 3.09 9.34 11.04
CA LEU A 116 2.80 9.97 9.77
C LEU A 116 1.30 10.03 9.50
N PRO A 117 0.79 11.13 8.90
CA PRO A 117 -0.57 11.17 8.42
C PRO A 117 -0.86 10.00 7.46
N THR A 118 -1.96 9.27 7.70
CA THR A 118 -2.34 8.08 6.92
C THR A 118 -2.31 8.33 5.42
N TRP A 119 -2.84 9.49 4.99
CA TRP A 119 -2.90 9.84 3.56
C TRP A 119 -1.53 9.97 2.90
N LYS A 120 -0.50 10.38 3.65
CA LYS A 120 0.88 10.44 3.14
C LYS A 120 1.48 9.05 3.09
N TYR A 121 1.31 8.29 4.17
CA TYR A 121 1.92 6.98 4.33
C TYR A 121 1.36 5.97 3.30
N GLU A 122 0.04 5.82 3.24
CA GLU A 122 -0.61 4.95 2.24
C GLU A 122 -0.55 5.56 0.84
N GLY A 123 -0.73 6.88 0.70
CA GLY A 123 -0.66 7.55 -0.60
C GLY A 123 0.70 7.44 -1.28
N TYR A 124 1.79 7.47 -0.51
CA TYR A 124 3.13 7.24 -1.03
C TYR A 124 3.30 5.80 -1.52
N ALA A 125 2.89 4.80 -0.74
CA ALA A 125 2.94 3.41 -1.15
C ALA A 125 2.14 3.16 -2.45
N GLU A 126 0.93 3.70 -2.52
CA GLU A 126 0.07 3.65 -3.71
C GLU A 126 0.64 4.42 -4.91
N HIS A 127 1.31 5.54 -4.69
CA HIS A 127 1.90 6.34 -5.77
C HIS A 127 3.12 5.63 -6.39
N ILE A 128 4.00 5.12 -5.55
CA ILE A 128 5.19 4.37 -5.97
C ILE A 128 4.80 3.03 -6.60
N SER A 129 3.77 2.37 -6.07
CA SER A 129 3.35 1.03 -6.48
C SER A 129 1.84 0.98 -6.78
N PRO A 130 1.39 1.66 -7.83
CA PRO A 130 -0.03 1.78 -8.13
C PRO A 130 -0.64 0.40 -8.41
N PRO A 131 -1.81 0.11 -7.82
CA PRO A 131 -2.47 -1.17 -7.97
C PRO A 131 -2.96 -1.35 -9.40
N LYS A 132 -2.82 -2.58 -9.91
CA LYS A 132 -3.28 -2.91 -11.27
C LYS A 132 -4.78 -3.15 -11.34
N HIS A 133 -5.38 -3.56 -10.23
CA HIS A 133 -6.78 -4.01 -10.16
C HIS A 133 -7.80 -2.86 -10.11
N ARG A 134 -7.36 -1.59 -10.02
CA ARG A 134 -8.26 -0.42 -9.94
C ARG A 134 -8.32 0.33 -11.27
N ASP A 135 -9.52 0.67 -11.72
CA ASP A 135 -9.73 1.58 -12.85
C ASP A 135 -9.52 3.03 -12.40
N ALA A 136 -8.26 3.47 -12.44
CA ALA A 136 -7.89 4.84 -12.05
C ALA A 136 -8.58 5.92 -12.90
N LYS A 137 -8.93 5.62 -14.15
CA LYS A 137 -9.62 6.58 -15.02
C LYS A 137 -11.07 6.76 -14.59
N LYS A 138 -11.77 5.65 -14.33
CA LYS A 138 -13.13 5.70 -13.77
C LYS A 138 -13.15 6.43 -12.44
N MET A 139 -12.25 6.08 -11.52
CA MET A 139 -12.21 6.71 -10.19
C MET A 139 -11.90 8.21 -10.27
N LEU A 140 -11.04 8.65 -11.20
CA LEU A 140 -10.81 10.08 -11.44
C LEU A 140 -12.07 10.77 -11.96
N ALA A 141 -12.78 10.15 -12.91
CA ALA A 141 -14.04 10.70 -13.43
C ALA A 141 -15.10 10.81 -12.33
N ASP A 142 -15.25 9.77 -11.48
CA ASP A 142 -16.18 9.79 -10.36
C ASP A 142 -15.80 10.86 -9.33
N PHE A 143 -14.50 11.04 -9.05
CA PHE A 143 -14.00 12.09 -8.16
C PHE A 143 -14.31 13.49 -8.71
N CYS A 144 -14.07 13.71 -10.00
CA CYS A 144 -14.39 14.98 -10.66
C CYS A 144 -15.90 15.26 -10.74
N GLY A 145 -16.71 14.21 -10.85
CA GLY A 145 -18.17 14.29 -10.88
C GLY A 145 -18.84 14.31 -9.50
N ASP A 146 -18.10 14.29 -8.39
CA ASP A 146 -18.64 14.16 -7.03
C ASP A 146 -19.53 12.93 -6.81
N THR A 147 -19.23 11.85 -7.54
CA THR A 147 -19.93 10.54 -7.46
C THR A 147 -19.02 9.42 -6.95
N LEU A 148 -17.83 9.73 -6.46
CA LEU A 148 -16.91 8.74 -5.90
C LEU A 148 -17.52 8.14 -4.62
N GLU A 149 -17.64 6.82 -4.59
CA GLU A 149 -18.20 6.11 -3.43
C GLU A 149 -17.32 6.30 -2.19
N ASP A 150 -17.93 6.43 -1.02
CA ASP A 150 -17.19 6.42 0.25
C ASP A 150 -16.73 4.99 0.59
N SER A 151 -15.45 4.72 0.38
CA SER A 151 -14.86 3.40 0.59
C SER A 151 -13.36 3.50 0.85
N ALA A 152 -12.79 2.49 1.51
CA ALA A 152 -11.34 2.39 1.66
C ALA A 152 -10.60 2.39 0.31
N SER A 153 -11.19 1.82 -0.74
CA SER A 153 -10.59 1.86 -2.09
C SER A 153 -10.49 3.30 -2.61
N SER A 154 -11.55 4.08 -2.40
CA SER A 154 -11.62 5.49 -2.75
C SER A 154 -10.63 6.33 -1.93
N ASP A 155 -10.51 6.09 -0.62
CA ASP A 155 -9.53 6.78 0.22
C ASP A 155 -8.10 6.60 -0.30
N TYR A 156 -7.68 5.36 -0.54
CA TYR A 156 -6.34 5.06 -1.06
C TYR A 156 -6.11 5.69 -2.44
N PHE A 157 -7.14 5.72 -3.29
CA PHE A 157 -7.08 6.42 -4.57
C PHE A 157 -6.87 7.93 -4.39
N LEU A 158 -7.60 8.57 -3.48
CA LEU A 158 -7.46 10.01 -3.20
C LEU A 158 -6.09 10.32 -2.56
N TYR A 159 -5.61 9.47 -1.65
CA TYR A 159 -4.27 9.56 -1.06
C TYR A 159 -3.18 9.49 -2.14
N ARG A 160 -3.33 8.55 -3.07
CA ARG A 160 -2.44 8.41 -4.24
C ARG A 160 -2.45 9.67 -5.11
N LEU A 161 -3.62 10.25 -5.38
CA LEU A 161 -3.73 11.47 -6.17
C LEU A 161 -3.05 12.65 -5.48
N ALA A 162 -3.26 12.82 -4.18
CA ALA A 162 -2.65 13.89 -3.40
C ALA A 162 -1.13 13.77 -3.38
N VAL A 163 -0.59 12.60 -3.01
CA VAL A 163 0.87 12.38 -3.00
C VAL A 163 1.46 12.46 -4.40
N GLY A 164 0.79 11.91 -5.41
CA GLY A 164 1.22 12.02 -6.80
C GLY A 164 1.30 13.46 -7.29
N HIS A 165 0.35 14.32 -6.92
CA HIS A 165 0.43 15.75 -7.22
C HIS A 165 1.64 16.42 -6.57
N LEU A 166 1.90 16.14 -5.29
CA LEU A 166 3.07 16.69 -4.59
C LEU A 166 4.38 16.24 -5.25
N MET A 167 4.49 14.98 -5.63
CA MET A 167 5.73 14.43 -6.21
C MET A 167 5.91 14.78 -7.68
N GLU A 168 4.88 14.60 -8.51
CA GLU A 168 4.98 14.77 -9.96
C GLU A 168 4.83 16.22 -10.39
N ALA A 169 3.88 16.96 -9.81
CA ALA A 169 3.60 18.34 -10.22
C ALA A 169 4.40 19.36 -9.40
N LYS A 170 4.53 19.15 -8.07
CA LYS A 170 5.33 20.04 -7.21
C LYS A 170 6.79 19.62 -7.05
N GLY A 171 7.20 18.47 -7.60
CA GLY A 171 8.59 18.00 -7.58
C GLY A 171 9.11 17.61 -6.19
N MET A 172 8.22 17.40 -5.22
CA MET A 172 8.60 17.01 -3.87
C MET A 172 9.16 15.59 -3.83
N LYS A 173 10.19 15.36 -3.02
CA LYS A 173 10.61 13.99 -2.69
C LYS A 173 9.69 13.41 -1.63
N GLY A 174 9.66 12.09 -1.47
CA GLY A 174 8.83 11.42 -0.45
C GLY A 174 9.14 11.89 0.97
N ARG A 175 10.40 12.16 1.31
CA ARG A 175 10.80 12.74 2.60
C ARG A 175 10.18 14.12 2.78
N ASP A 176 10.20 14.96 1.75
CA ASP A 176 9.59 16.30 1.79
C ASP A 176 8.06 16.17 1.95
N VAL A 177 7.42 15.20 1.29
CA VAL A 177 5.99 14.90 1.47
C VAL A 177 5.72 14.57 2.93
N PHE A 178 6.48 13.65 3.52
CA PHE A 178 6.31 13.23 4.92
C PHE A 178 6.59 14.33 5.94
N GLU A 179 7.53 15.23 5.67
CA GLU A 179 7.95 16.30 6.59
C GLU A 179 7.18 17.61 6.41
N SER A 180 6.40 17.74 5.33
CA SER A 180 5.56 18.92 5.13
C SER A 180 4.42 19.01 6.14
N GLU A 181 3.97 20.23 6.44
CA GLU A 181 2.77 20.49 7.26
C GLU A 181 1.51 20.68 6.38
N LEU A 182 1.50 20.09 5.18
CA LEU A 182 0.38 20.20 4.24
C LEU A 182 -0.83 19.38 4.72
N GLU A 183 -2.00 19.99 4.63
CA GLU A 183 -3.29 19.36 4.92
C GLU A 183 -3.85 18.63 3.70
N PHE A 184 -4.48 17.47 3.95
CA PHE A 184 -4.99 16.61 2.87
C PHE A 184 -6.06 17.31 2.02
N SER A 185 -6.98 18.03 2.66
CA SER A 185 -8.07 18.75 2.00
C SER A 185 -7.57 19.82 1.03
N ASP A 186 -6.49 20.50 1.40
CA ASP A 186 -5.93 21.60 0.61
C ASP A 186 -5.26 21.04 -0.64
N VAL A 187 -4.47 19.97 -0.48
CA VAL A 187 -3.84 19.26 -1.59
C VAL A 187 -4.89 18.68 -2.54
N LEU A 188 -5.94 18.05 -2.02
CA LEU A 188 -7.01 17.52 -2.87
C LEU A 188 -7.79 18.61 -3.62
N SER A 189 -8.02 19.76 -2.99
CA SER A 189 -8.68 20.89 -3.62
C SER A 189 -7.87 21.41 -4.80
N GLU A 190 -6.55 21.51 -4.65
CA GLU A 190 -5.65 21.82 -5.76
C GLU A 190 -5.74 20.76 -6.87
N VAL A 191 -5.65 19.47 -6.53
CA VAL A 191 -5.76 18.37 -7.49
C VAL A 191 -7.06 18.49 -8.31
N LYS A 192 -8.17 18.72 -7.63
CA LYS A 192 -9.48 18.85 -8.27
C LYS A 192 -9.52 20.03 -9.23
N SER A 193 -8.99 21.19 -8.84
CA SER A 193 -8.91 22.38 -9.71
C SER A 193 -8.07 22.18 -10.97
N LEU A 194 -7.07 21.30 -10.93
CA LEU A 194 -6.16 21.05 -12.06
C LEU A 194 -6.63 19.91 -12.97
N ARG A 195 -7.29 18.90 -12.41
CA ARG A 195 -7.61 17.64 -13.11
C ARG A 195 -9.07 17.49 -13.52
N CYS A 196 -9.97 18.31 -12.99
CA CYS A 196 -11.43 18.18 -13.19
C CYS A 196 -12.03 19.34 -14.00
N LEU A 197 -11.22 19.95 -14.88
CA LEU A 197 -11.65 20.98 -15.83
C LEU A 197 -12.49 20.42 -16.99
#